data_AF-U2HFE0-F1
#
_entry.id   AF-U2HFE0-F1
#
_cell.length_a   1.000
_cell.length_b   1.000
_cell.length_c   1.000
_cell.angle_alpha   90.00
_cell.angle_beta   90.00
_cell.angle_gamma   90.00
#
_symmetry.space_group_name_H-M   'P 1'
#
loop_
_entity.id
_entity.type
_entity.pdbx_description
1 polymer ?
#
loop_
_entity_poly.entity_id
_entity_poly.type
_entity_poly.pdbx_seq_one_letter_code
_entity_poly.pdbx_strand_id
1 'polypeptide(L)' 'MVARLGGFLARKSDGEPGAETIWKGITKVHIAAETMRLLREDGNADTSV' A
#
# COMPACT_ATOMS: atom_id res chain seq x y z
N MET A 1 8.30 -1.49 -7.37
CA MET A 1 7.28 -2.08 -6.47
C MET A 1 6.12 -1.13 -6.26
N VAL A 2 6.33 0.04 -5.65
CA VAL A 2 5.28 1.03 -5.34
C VAL A 2 4.49 1.49 -6.57
N ALA A 3 5.16 1.81 -7.67
CA ALA A 3 4.50 2.17 -8.93
C ALA A 3 3.48 1.13 -9.42
N ARG A 4 3.77 -0.17 -9.22
CA ARG A 4 2.88 -1.26 -9.65
C ARG A 4 1.60 -1.30 -8.82
N LEU A 5 1.69 -1.01 -7.53
CA LEU A 5 0.52 -0.82 -6.67
C LEU A 5 -0.32 0.38 -7.13
N GLY A 6 0.34 1.41 -7.66
CA GLY A 6 -0.31 2.56 -8.30
C GLY A 6 -0.93 2.29 -9.68
N GLY A 7 -0.75 1.10 -10.26
CA GLY A 7 -1.28 0.73 -11.57
C GLY A 7 -0.25 0.68 -12.71
N PHE A 8 1.05 0.87 -12.42
CA PHE A 8 2.10 0.78 -13.42
C PHE A 8 2.40 -0.68 -13.80
N LEU A 9 2.31 -1.03 -15.08
CA LEU A 9 2.53 -2.40 -15.53
C LEU A 9 4.01 -2.73 -15.77
N ALA A 10 4.83 -1.74 -16.14
CA ALA A 10 6.26 -1.86 -16.42
C ALA A 10 6.62 -2.81 -17.59
N ARG A 11 5.91 -2.71 -18.72
CA ARG A 11 6.28 -3.39 -19.96
C ARG A 11 7.47 -2.71 -20.63
N LYS A 12 8.10 -3.41 -21.58
CA LYS A 12 9.34 -3.01 -22.29
C LYS A 12 9.29 -1.62 -22.96
N SER A 13 8.11 -1.00 -23.09
CA SER A 13 7.93 0.34 -23.69
C SER A 13 7.00 1.25 -22.87
N ASP A 14 6.71 0.93 -21.60
CA ASP A 14 5.80 1.75 -20.78
C ASP A 14 6.47 3.03 -20.23
N GLY A 15 7.78 3.22 -20.43
CA GLY A 15 8.54 4.37 -19.94
C GLY A 15 8.73 4.38 -18.42
N GLU A 16 8.93 5.54 -17.82
CA GLU A 16 8.96 5.70 -16.36
C GLU A 16 7.57 5.96 -15.77
N PRO A 17 7.26 5.39 -14.59
CA PRO A 17 6.01 5.69 -13.90
C PRO A 17 5.95 7.17 -13.47
N GLY A 18 4.87 7.85 -13.83
CA GLY A 18 4.63 9.23 -13.43
C GLY A 18 4.37 9.41 -11.92
N ALA A 19 4.47 10.67 -11.47
CA ALA A 19 4.31 11.05 -10.06
C ALA A 19 2.98 10.60 -9.45
N GLU A 20 1.88 10.70 -10.20
CA GLU A 20 0.55 10.25 -9.76
C GLU A 20 0.53 8.74 -9.46
N THR A 21 1.17 7.96 -10.32
CA THR A 21 1.25 6.50 -10.16
C THR A 21 2.09 6.13 -8.94
N ILE A 22 3.15 6.87 -8.66
CA ILE A 22 3.93 6.70 -7.43
C ILE A 22 3.08 7.04 -6.20
N TRP A 23 2.40 8.19 -6.22
CA TRP A 23 1.54 8.63 -5.12
C TRP A 23 0.45 7.62 -4.79
N LYS A 24 -0.30 7.14 -5.79
CA LYS A 24 -1.30 6.07 -5.63
C LYS A 24 -0.71 4.82 -5.00
N GLY A 25 0.51 4.45 -5.39
CA GLY A 25 1.23 3.32 -4.81
C GLY A 25 1.53 3.52 -3.32
N ILE A 26 2.02 4.70 -2.94
CA ILE A 26 2.35 5.05 -1.54
C ILE A 26 1.07 5.07 -0.69
N THR A 27 0.01 5.70 -1.17
CA THR A 27 -1.28 5.76 -0.44
C THR A 27 -1.82 4.37 -0.14
N LYS A 28 -1.76 3.44 -1.10
CA LYS A 28 -2.22 2.06 -0.88
C LYS A 28 -1.37 1.32 0.17
N VAL A 29 -0.05 1.52 0.16
CA VAL A 29 0.84 0.92 1.18
C VAL A 29 0.53 1.49 2.56
N HIS A 30 0.32 2.81 2.65
CA HIS A 30 -0.01 3.47 3.91
C HIS A 30 -1.31 2.93 4.52
N ILE A 31 -2.38 2.85 3.73
CA ILE A 31 -3.68 2.31 4.18
C ILE A 31 -3.54 0.85 4.63
N ALA A 32 -2.80 0.03 3.89
CA ALA A 32 -2.58 -1.36 4.27
C ALA A 32 -1.81 -1.48 5.60
N ALA A 33 -0.78 -0.66 5.80
CA ALA A 33 -0.02 -0.62 7.05
C ALA A 33 -0.88 -0.18 8.24
N GLU A 34 -1.68 0.86 8.06
CA GLU A 34 -2.61 1.37 9.09
C GLU A 34 -3.67 0.31 9.44
N THR A 35 -4.25 -0.33 8.43
CA THR A 35 -5.23 -1.42 8.65
C THR A 35 -4.62 -2.58 9.43
N MET A 36 -3.41 -3.03 9.06
CA MET A 36 -2.72 -4.10 9.79
C MET A 36 -2.39 -3.71 11.23
N ARG A 37 -2.10 -2.43 11.48
CA ARG A 37 -1.85 -1.91 12.82
C ARG A 37 -3.14 -1.94 13.65
N LEU A 38 -4.25 -1.43 13.12
CA LEU A 38 -5.54 -1.43 13.81
C LEU A 38 -6.02 -2.85 14.13
N LEU A 39 -5.94 -3.77 13.16
CA LEU A 39 -6.29 -5.18 13.38
C LEU A 39 -5.45 -5.85 14.48
N ARG A 40 -4.18 -5.45 14.61
CA ARG A 40 -3.31 -5.94 15.70
C ARG A 40 -3.71 -5.35 17.05
N GLU A 41 -4.02 -4.06 17.09
CA GLU A 41 -4.45 -3.38 18.31
C GLU A 41 -5.80 -3.97 18.81
N ASP A 42 -6.76 -4.21 17.92
CA ASP A 42 -8.04 -4.84 18.24
C ASP A 42 -7.86 -6.29 18.73
N GLY A 43 -7.06 -7.11 18.03
CA GLY A 43 -6.82 -8.50 18.45
C GLY A 43 -6.06 -8.64 19.78
N ASN A 44 -5.24 -7.65 20.14
CA ASN A 44 -4.58 -7.61 21.45
C ASN A 44 -5.54 -7.20 22.58
N ALA A 45 -6.53 -6.36 22.30
CA ALA A 45 -7.55 -5.96 23.28
C ALA A 45 -8.41 -7.15 23.71
N ASP A 46 -8.76 -8.04 22.77
CA ASP A 46 -9.56 -9.24 23.03
C ASP A 46 -8.83 -10.34 23.84
N THR A 47 -7.50 -10.35 23.84
CA THR A 47 -6.70 -11.31 24.65
C THR A 47 -6.47 -10.90 26.10
N SER A 48 -7.05 -9.77 26.53
CA SER A 48 -6.88 -9.21 27.88
C SER A 48 -8.01 -9.56 28.87
N VAL A 49 -8.90 -10.50 28.54
CA VAL A 49 -10.02 -10.97 29.38
C VAL A 49 -9.80 -12.38 29.95
#